data_AF-A0A1G8R4I2-F1
#
_entry.id   AF-A0A1G8R4I2-F1
#
_cell.length_a   1.000
_cell.length_b   1.000
_cell.length_c   1.000
_cell.angle_alpha   90.00
_cell.angle_beta   90.00
_cell.angle_gamma   90.00
#
_symmetry.space_group_name_H-M   'P 1'
#
loop_
_entity.id
_entity.type
_entity.pdbx_description
1 polymer ?
#
loop_
_entity_poly.entity_id
_entity_poly.type
_entity_poly.pdbx_seq_one_letter_code
_entity_poly.pdbx_strand_id
1 'polypeptide(L)'
;MKSPLIILGTLLLGIGVAGFVLLSQPQAGDHGATATVKLAPEDQALHDQLVQCAAYYQIASEAIAGMNAPQMKAVGERLAQSAATAESRISALSGEQQASARIASAKQAQLASLPSASSLGPLMGRYKQPCQSLLQG
;
A
#
# COMPACT_ATOMS: atom_id res chain seq x y z
N MET A 1 -40.99 4.96 34.20
CA MET A 1 -42.23 4.17 34.37
C MET A 1 -42.83 3.90 32.99
N LYS A 2 -43.38 2.70 32.79
CA LYS A 2 -43.91 2.04 31.56
C LYS A 2 -42.92 1.16 30.78
N SER A 3 -42.79 -0.07 31.27
CA SER A 3 -42.47 -1.31 30.52
C SER A 3 -43.77 -1.85 29.81
N PRO A 4 -43.86 -3.10 29.32
CA PRO A 4 -43.06 -3.91 28.35
C PRO A 4 -43.97 -4.64 27.30
N LEU A 5 -43.40 -5.37 26.31
CA LEU A 5 -43.91 -6.65 25.70
C LEU A 5 -43.00 -7.02 24.50
N ILE A 6 -42.18 -8.08 24.48
CA ILE A 6 -42.42 -9.54 24.35
C ILE A 6 -43.15 -9.98 23.07
N ILE A 7 -42.37 -10.49 22.11
CA ILE A 7 -42.69 -11.56 21.12
C ILE A 7 -41.31 -12.23 20.87
N LEU A 8 -40.90 -13.41 21.37
CA LEU A 8 -41.45 -14.76 21.51
C LEU A 8 -42.03 -15.34 20.20
N GLY A 9 -41.13 -15.94 19.40
CA GLY A 9 -41.45 -16.73 18.21
C GLY A 9 -40.43 -17.85 18.04
N THR A 10 -40.82 -19.02 18.54
CA THR A 10 -40.06 -20.24 18.82
C THR A 10 -39.82 -21.09 17.55
N LEU A 11 -38.60 -21.64 17.44
CA LEU A 11 -38.28 -23.04 17.06
C LEU A 11 -38.95 -23.67 15.81
N LEU A 12 -38.14 -23.98 14.79
CA LEU A 12 -38.39 -25.14 13.92
C LEU A 12 -37.15 -26.02 13.87
N LEU A 13 -37.24 -27.10 14.64
CA LEU A 13 -36.38 -28.27 14.61
C LEU A 13 -36.79 -29.12 13.40
N GLY A 14 -35.89 -29.34 12.45
CA GLY A 14 -36.06 -30.30 11.36
C GLY A 14 -34.89 -31.27 11.34
N ILE A 15 -35.13 -32.48 11.85
CA ILE A 15 -34.19 -33.62 11.85
C ILE A 15 -34.56 -34.58 10.71
N GLY A 16 -33.54 -35.14 10.04
CA GLY A 16 -33.61 -36.29 9.13
C GLY A 16 -33.34 -35.88 7.68
N VAL A 17 -32.36 -36.43 6.95
CA VAL A 17 -32.03 -37.85 6.79
C VAL A 17 -30.56 -38.03 6.40
N ALA A 18 -30.01 -39.18 6.80
CA ALA A 18 -28.68 -39.65 6.48
C ALA A 18 -28.50 -39.98 4.98
N GLY A 19 -27.29 -39.71 4.47
CA GLY A 19 -26.70 -40.38 3.32
C GLY A 19 -26.90 -39.69 1.98
N PHE A 20 -25.90 -38.92 1.52
CA PHE A 20 -25.18 -39.22 0.27
C PHE A 20 -24.02 -38.22 0.07
N VAL A 21 -22.84 -38.78 -0.17
CA VAL A 21 -21.74 -38.21 -0.96
C VAL A 21 -20.94 -37.04 -0.37
N LEU A 22 -19.71 -37.41 0.00
CA LEU A 22 -18.50 -36.61 -0.13
C LEU A 22 -18.48 -35.84 -1.46
N LEU A 23 -18.87 -34.58 -1.44
CA LEU A 23 -18.32 -33.57 -2.32
C LEU A 23 -17.42 -32.71 -1.44
N SER A 24 -16.16 -33.13 -1.39
CA SER A 24 -15.03 -32.27 -1.05
C SER A 24 -15.12 -31.01 -1.91
N GLN A 25 -15.79 -29.99 -1.40
CA GLN A 25 -15.58 -28.64 -1.88
C GLN A 25 -14.14 -28.30 -1.49
N PRO A 26 -13.20 -28.10 -2.44
CA PRO A 26 -12.02 -27.33 -2.09
C PRO A 26 -12.56 -25.97 -1.65
N GLN A 27 -12.37 -25.64 -0.38
CA GLN A 27 -12.51 -24.26 0.09
C GLN A 27 -11.48 -23.42 -0.66
N ALA A 28 -11.84 -22.98 -1.87
CA ALA A 28 -11.25 -21.85 -2.53
C ALA A 28 -11.66 -20.62 -1.72
N GLY A 29 -10.90 -20.38 -0.66
CA GLY A 29 -11.20 -19.37 0.35
C GLY A 29 -9.99 -19.04 1.20
N ASP A 30 -8.77 -19.26 0.69
CA ASP A 30 -7.61 -18.50 1.14
C ASP A 30 -7.80 -17.07 0.61
N HIS A 31 -8.60 -16.28 1.33
CA HIS A 31 -8.41 -14.85 1.35
C HIS A 31 -7.05 -14.67 2.00
N GLY A 32 -6.02 -14.74 1.15
CA GLY A 32 -4.62 -14.78 1.54
C GLY A 32 -4.36 -13.67 2.54
N ALA A 33 -4.27 -14.06 3.81
CA ALA A 33 -3.65 -13.24 4.81
C ALA A 33 -2.23 -13.04 4.28
N THR A 34 -1.97 -11.86 3.72
CA THR A 34 -0.67 -11.50 3.19
C THR A 34 0.32 -11.69 4.31
N ALA A 35 1.11 -12.75 4.23
CA ALA A 35 2.14 -13.04 5.22
C ALA A 35 3.08 -11.83 5.22
N THR A 36 3.01 -11.03 6.27
CA THR A 36 3.86 -9.86 6.41
C THR A 36 5.26 -10.38 6.70
N VAL A 37 6.16 -10.23 5.73
CA VAL A 37 7.59 -10.53 5.92
C VAL A 37 8.11 -9.68 7.08
N LYS A 38 8.66 -10.34 8.09
CA LYS A 38 9.33 -9.69 9.22
C LYS A 38 10.81 -9.51 8.86
N LEU A 39 11.25 -8.26 8.77
CA LEU A 39 12.63 -7.89 8.45
C LEU A 39 13.51 -7.80 9.71
N ALA A 40 14.83 -7.89 9.54
CA ALA A 40 15.79 -7.48 10.56
C ALA A 40 15.65 -5.97 10.84
N PRO A 41 16.03 -5.45 12.03
CA PRO A 41 15.84 -4.05 12.37
C PRO A 41 16.48 -3.06 11.37
N GLU A 42 17.69 -3.35 10.90
CA GLU A 42 18.41 -2.56 9.89
C GLU A 42 17.69 -2.58 8.53
N ASP A 43 17.24 -3.75 8.09
CA ASP A 43 16.50 -3.93 6.84
C ASP A 43 15.13 -3.25 6.92
N GLN A 44 14.50 -3.26 8.09
CA GLN A 44 13.22 -2.57 8.32
C GLN A 44 13.39 -1.06 8.20
N ALA A 45 14.44 -0.48 8.78
CA ALA A 45 14.71 0.95 8.68
C ALA A 45 15.01 1.37 7.23
N LEU A 46 15.83 0.58 6.53
CA LEU A 46 16.11 0.80 5.11
C LEU A 46 14.84 0.67 4.26
N HIS A 47 14.04 -0.37 4.51
CA HIS A 47 12.75 -0.60 3.85
C HIS A 47 11.82 0.59 4.00
N ASP A 48 11.63 1.07 5.23
CA ASP A 48 10.75 2.21 5.50
C ASP A 48 11.25 3.50 4.84
N GLN A 49 12.56 3.73 4.83
CA GLN A 49 13.15 4.86 4.10
C GLN A 49 12.92 4.76 2.59
N LEU A 50 13.16 3.58 2.00
CA LEU A 50 12.92 3.35 0.58
C LEU A 50 11.44 3.53 0.23
N VAL A 51 10.52 3.05 1.06
CA VAL A 51 9.07 3.22 0.87
C VAL A 51 8.70 4.70 0.80
N GLN A 52 9.23 5.53 1.70
CA GLN A 52 8.99 6.98 1.66
C GLN A 52 9.57 7.61 0.39
N CYS A 53 10.73 7.15 -0.06
CA CYS A 53 11.37 7.65 -1.27
C CYS A 53 10.65 7.25 -2.55
N ALA A 54 10.20 5.99 -2.65
CA ALA A 54 9.38 5.52 -3.77
C ALA A 54 8.10 6.35 -3.88
N ALA A 55 7.38 6.54 -2.77
CA ALA A 55 6.18 7.38 -2.72
C ALA A 55 6.46 8.82 -3.17
N TYR A 56 7.53 9.43 -2.65
CA TYR A 56 7.92 10.80 -3.03
C TYR A 56 8.22 10.91 -4.53
N TYR A 57 9.02 9.99 -5.08
CA TYR A 57 9.38 10.01 -6.49
C TYR A 57 8.18 9.75 -7.41
N GLN A 58 7.25 8.87 -7.02
CA GLN A 58 5.99 8.67 -7.75
C GLN A 58 5.19 9.98 -7.79
N ILE A 59 4.93 10.60 -6.63
CA ILE A 59 4.20 11.88 -6.54
C ILE A 59 4.87 12.97 -7.39
N ALA A 60 6.18 13.12 -7.26
CA ALA A 60 6.92 14.15 -7.96
C ALA A 60 6.94 13.92 -9.49
N SER A 61 7.09 12.68 -9.94
CA SER A 61 7.07 12.35 -11.37
C SER A 61 5.68 12.57 -11.99
N GLU A 62 4.62 12.15 -11.30
CA GLU A 62 3.23 12.32 -11.74
C GLU A 62 2.84 13.79 -11.80
N ALA A 63 3.20 14.56 -10.77
CA ALA A 63 2.98 16.00 -10.77
C ALA A 63 3.72 16.68 -11.92
N ILE A 64 4.98 16.32 -12.20
CA ILE A 64 5.71 16.87 -13.34
C ILE A 64 5.05 16.50 -14.68
N ALA A 65 4.62 15.25 -14.84
CA ALA A 65 3.92 14.80 -16.05
C ALA A 65 2.61 15.58 -16.25
N GLY A 66 1.88 15.88 -15.17
CA GLY A 66 0.63 16.65 -15.20
C GLY A 66 0.78 18.14 -15.53
N MET A 67 2.00 18.71 -15.42
CA MET A 67 2.24 20.14 -15.74
C MET A 67 2.27 20.44 -17.25
N ASN A 68 2.26 19.42 -18.12
CA ASN A 68 2.40 19.59 -19.58
C ASN A 68 3.58 20.49 -19.98
N ALA A 69 4.72 20.36 -19.28
CA ALA A 69 5.92 21.17 -19.49
C ALA A 69 7.03 20.34 -20.19
N PRO A 70 7.22 20.44 -21.52
CA PRO A 70 8.17 19.61 -22.27
C PRO A 70 9.61 19.67 -21.74
N GLN A 71 10.04 20.84 -21.27
CA GLN A 71 11.36 21.07 -20.67
C GLN A 71 11.59 20.27 -19.38
N MET A 72 10.51 19.86 -18.70
CA MET A 72 10.58 19.04 -17.47
C MET A 72 10.37 17.56 -17.73
N LYS A 73 10.09 17.13 -18.96
CA LYS A 73 9.82 15.72 -19.30
C LYS A 73 10.95 14.79 -18.85
N ALA A 74 12.19 15.12 -19.17
CA ALA A 74 13.35 14.34 -18.76
C ALA A 74 13.53 14.28 -17.23
N VAL A 75 13.07 15.30 -16.51
CA VAL A 75 13.08 15.29 -15.03
C VAL A 75 12.03 14.29 -14.52
N GLY A 76 10.80 14.37 -15.05
CA GLY A 76 9.73 13.43 -14.71
C GLY A 76 10.12 11.97 -14.95
N GLU A 77 10.75 11.69 -16.10
CA GLU A 77 11.24 10.34 -16.45
C GLU A 77 12.31 9.84 -15.47
N ARG A 78 13.28 10.68 -15.10
CA ARG A 78 14.31 10.30 -14.11
C ARG A 78 13.71 10.03 -12.72
N LEU A 79 12.71 10.82 -12.31
CA LEU A 79 12.02 10.59 -11.04
C LEU A 79 11.22 9.29 -11.08
N ALA A 80 10.54 8.98 -12.20
CA ALA A 80 9.85 7.70 -12.39
C ALA A 80 10.82 6.51 -12.33
N GLN A 81 12.01 6.62 -12.93
CA GLN A 81 13.06 5.61 -12.82
C GLN A 81 13.57 5.45 -11.38
N SER A 82 13.70 6.56 -10.65
CA SER A 82 14.09 6.54 -9.23
C SER A 82 13.04 5.84 -8.37
N ALA A 83 11.75 6.09 -8.64
CA ALA A 83 10.64 5.38 -8.00
C ALA A 83 10.71 3.87 -8.25
N ALA A 84 10.88 3.45 -9.52
CA ALA A 84 10.99 2.03 -9.88
C ALA A 84 12.21 1.36 -9.25
N THR A 85 13.33 2.07 -9.14
CA THR A 85 14.54 1.57 -8.46
C THR A 85 14.28 1.36 -6.97
N ALA A 86 13.66 2.34 -6.30
CA ALA A 86 13.28 2.21 -4.90
C ALA A 86 12.29 1.05 -4.70
N GLU A 87 11.26 0.95 -5.53
CA GLU A 87 10.28 -0.15 -5.52
C GLU A 87 10.94 -1.52 -5.68
N SER A 88 11.89 -1.67 -6.61
CA SER A 88 12.65 -2.91 -6.78
C SER A 88 13.44 -3.27 -5.51
N ARG A 89 14.11 -2.31 -4.87
CA ARG A 89 14.84 -2.54 -3.62
C ARG A 89 13.91 -2.91 -2.46
N ILE A 90 12.73 -2.29 -2.37
CA ILE A 90 11.70 -2.63 -1.35
C ILE A 90 11.18 -4.05 -1.59
N SER A 91 10.84 -4.40 -2.83
CA SER A 91 10.36 -5.73 -3.21
C SER A 91 11.39 -6.81 -2.93
N ALA A 92 12.69 -6.53 -3.10
CA ALA A 92 13.75 -7.47 -2.75
C ALA A 92 13.82 -7.77 -1.23
N LEU A 93 13.42 -6.81 -0.38
CA LEU A 93 13.38 -6.98 1.07
C LEU A 93 12.08 -7.68 1.51
N SER A 94 10.93 -7.20 1.04
CA SER A 94 9.61 -7.57 1.60
C SER A 94 8.69 -8.37 0.69
N GLY A 95 9.08 -8.60 -0.56
CA GLY A 95 8.20 -9.10 -1.61
C GLY A 95 7.33 -8.01 -2.26
N GLU A 96 6.92 -8.25 -3.50
CA GLU A 96 6.24 -7.26 -4.35
C GLU A 96 4.89 -6.81 -3.78
N GLN A 97 4.09 -7.74 -3.25
CA GLN A 97 2.75 -7.40 -2.74
C GLN A 97 2.84 -6.48 -1.52
N GLN A 98 3.78 -6.75 -0.60
CA GLN A 98 4.00 -5.88 0.56
C GLN A 98 4.59 -4.54 0.13
N ALA A 99 5.53 -4.55 -0.82
CA ALA A 99 6.14 -3.33 -1.35
C ALA A 99 5.07 -2.40 -1.94
N SER A 100 4.23 -2.90 -2.85
CA SER A 100 3.15 -2.14 -3.48
C SER A 100 2.18 -1.56 -2.45
N ALA A 101 1.73 -2.37 -1.48
CA ALA A 101 0.82 -1.91 -0.43
C ALA A 101 1.43 -0.80 0.45
N ARG A 102 2.72 -0.94 0.81
CA ARG A 102 3.42 0.04 1.66
C ARG A 102 3.70 1.34 0.90
N ILE A 103 4.09 1.26 -0.36
CA ILE A 103 4.30 2.43 -1.23
C ILE A 103 2.97 3.18 -1.43
N ALA A 104 1.88 2.48 -1.73
CA ALA A 104 0.57 3.10 -1.90
C ALA A 104 0.11 3.82 -0.63
N SER A 105 0.28 3.19 0.54
CA SER A 105 -0.04 3.81 1.83
C SER A 105 0.81 5.05 2.11
N ALA A 106 2.13 4.98 1.88
CA ALA A 106 3.03 6.11 2.05
C ALA A 106 2.71 7.26 1.09
N LYS A 107 2.37 6.94 -0.17
CA LYS A 107 1.94 7.93 -1.17
C LYS A 107 0.68 8.67 -0.70
N GLN A 108 -0.32 7.93 -0.22
CA GLN A 108 -1.54 8.54 0.30
C GLN A 108 -1.25 9.43 1.53
N ALA A 109 -0.40 8.98 2.45
CA ALA A 109 -0.01 9.76 3.62
C ALA A 109 0.75 11.05 3.25
N GLN A 110 1.67 10.97 2.28
CA GLN A 110 2.40 12.15 1.79
C GLN A 110 1.45 13.14 1.11
N LEU A 111 0.56 12.67 0.23
CA LEU A 111 -0.45 13.53 -0.41
C LEU A 111 -1.39 14.18 0.61
N ALA A 112 -1.81 13.45 1.64
CA ALA A 112 -2.66 13.99 2.71
C ALA A 112 -1.95 15.06 3.56
N SER A 113 -0.61 15.06 3.58
CA SER A 113 0.19 16.07 4.28
C SER A 113 0.40 17.37 3.47
N LEU A 114 0.01 17.38 2.19
CA LEU A 114 0.19 18.53 1.32
C LEU A 114 -0.98 19.53 1.46
N PRO A 115 -0.72 20.85 1.34
CA PRO A 115 -1.78 21.85 1.29
C PRO A 115 -2.61 21.77 0.01
N SER A 116 -2.03 21.24 -1.08
CA SER A 116 -2.74 20.88 -2.31
C SER A 116 -1.94 19.86 -3.10
N ALA A 117 -2.60 19.05 -3.95
CA ALA A 117 -1.96 17.97 -4.71
C ALA A 117 -0.83 18.45 -5.65
N SER A 118 -0.86 19.73 -6.06
CA SER A 118 0.16 20.33 -6.91
C SER A 118 1.32 20.97 -6.14
N SER A 119 1.22 21.06 -4.81
CA SER A 119 2.22 21.71 -3.96
C SER A 119 3.33 20.73 -3.57
N LEU A 120 4.27 20.49 -4.47
CA LEU A 120 5.40 19.57 -4.19
C LEU A 120 6.45 20.14 -3.22
N GLY A 121 6.49 21.46 -3.01
CA GLY A 121 7.53 22.14 -2.24
C GLY A 121 7.84 21.51 -0.87
N PRO A 122 6.82 21.23 -0.03
CA PRO A 122 7.03 20.56 1.25
C PRO A 122 7.65 19.17 1.14
N LEU A 123 7.23 18.36 0.15
CA LEU A 123 7.82 17.03 -0.07
C LEU A 123 9.25 17.14 -0.57
N MET A 124 9.53 18.06 -1.51
CA MET A 124 10.89 18.28 -2.00
C MET A 124 11.84 18.68 -0.87
N GLY A 125 11.40 19.56 0.04
CA GLY A 125 12.21 19.97 1.18
C GLY A 125 12.55 18.81 2.14
N ARG A 126 11.63 17.84 2.29
CA ARG A 126 11.80 16.70 3.20
C ARG A 126 12.55 15.53 2.57
N TYR A 127 12.25 15.19 1.33
CA TYR A 127 12.63 13.91 0.74
C TYR A 127 13.69 14.01 -0.36
N LYS A 128 13.85 15.16 -1.02
CA LYS A 128 14.74 15.26 -2.20
C LYS A 128 16.17 14.81 -1.92
N GLN A 129 16.83 15.41 -0.91
CA GLN A 129 18.22 15.08 -0.60
C GLN A 129 18.38 13.70 0.06
N PRO A 130 17.61 13.35 1.11
CA PRO A 130 17.74 12.04 1.73
C PRO A 130 17.53 10.88 0.74
N CYS A 131 16.50 10.97 -0.11
CA CYS A 131 16.21 9.91 -1.08
C CYS A 131 17.24 9.83 -2.20
N GLN A 132 17.80 10.97 -2.62
CA GLN A 132 18.89 10.98 -3.59
C GLN A 132 20.13 10.28 -3.02
N SER A 133 20.53 10.60 -1.79
CA SER A 133 21.65 9.93 -1.13
C SER A 133 21.40 8.44 -0.93
N LEU A 134 20.19 8.05 -0.55
CA LEU A 134 19.80 6.66 -0.30
C LEU A 134 19.88 5.77 -1.56
N LEU A 135 19.53 6.32 -2.73
CA LEU A 135 19.55 5.56 -3.99
C LEU A 135 20.92 5.58 -4.70
N GLN A 136 21.79 6.50 -4.34
CA GLN A 136 23.15 6.62 -4.89
C GLN A 136 24.21 5.88 -4.09
N GLY A 137 23.86 5.43 -2.88
CA GLY A 137 24.59 4.40 -2.13
C GLY A 137 24.24 3.00 -2.63
#